data_AF-A0A257NK07-F1
#
_entry.id   AF-A0A257NK07-F1
#
_cell.length_a   1.000
_cell.length_b   1.000
_cell.length_c   1.000
_cell.angle_alpha   90.00
_cell.angle_beta   90.00
_cell.angle_gamma   90.00
#
_symmetry.space_group_name_H-M   'P 1'
#
loop_
_entity.id
_entity.type
_entity.pdbx_description
1 polymer ?
#
loop_
_entity_poly.entity_id
_entity_poly.type
_entity_poly.pdbx_seq_one_letter_code
_entity_poly.pdbx_strand_id
1 'polypeptide(L)'
;MTQPAADASAVLTAQHALVLASMDSDVETQLVMDWLDRQRIRNPGAKFDLVKLPSADAPPNDLTPLVQQLESADDRSIVPVRVFWLPAPDRGRIATLAGLLPNRDPYHPNRRQQRQIVRDDPRRARVVAGEAAKAAELRQQWRDTTVGEDQRDFAQFVARRAVLAIERAEYRILGPQYKSPRLVKPEILASARFRAGLAKIPGATVDEAGEMLDELSTGWSRASVDLVSGLGRLISRGFEPEIDYDEYQVAALRARLE
;
A
#
# COMPACT_ATOMS: atom_id res chain seq x y z
N MET A 1 15.43 19.04 21.42
CA MET A 1 13.98 18.76 21.55
C MET A 1 13.37 18.80 20.16
N THR A 2 13.40 17.68 19.47
CA THR A 2 12.89 17.54 18.12
C THR A 2 11.50 16.93 18.24
N GLN A 3 10.49 17.74 17.96
CA GLN A 3 9.09 17.34 17.92
C GLN A 3 8.98 16.09 17.03
N PRO A 4 8.39 14.97 17.50
CA PRO A 4 8.23 13.81 16.65
C PRO A 4 7.29 14.20 15.51
N ALA A 5 7.79 14.13 14.27
CA ALA A 5 6.97 14.27 13.08
C ALA A 5 5.75 13.37 13.25
N ALA A 6 4.57 13.99 13.20
CA ALA A 6 3.24 13.44 13.43
C ALA A 6 3.21 11.90 13.51
N ASP A 7 2.85 11.40 14.69
CA ASP A 7 2.43 10.02 14.89
C ASP A 7 1.13 9.79 14.09
N ALA A 8 1.27 9.70 12.76
CA ALA A 8 0.23 9.33 11.81
C ALA A 8 0.01 7.82 11.89
N SER A 9 0.02 7.26 13.10
CA SER A 9 -0.61 5.99 13.36
C SER A 9 -2.09 6.24 13.11
N ALA A 10 -2.62 5.61 12.06
CA ALA A 10 -3.98 5.83 11.61
C ALA A 10 -4.94 5.78 12.80
N VAL A 11 -5.63 6.88 13.06
CA VAL A 11 -6.61 6.93 14.13
C VAL A 11 -7.90 6.37 13.56
N LEU A 12 -8.44 5.34 14.21
CA LEU A 12 -9.76 4.84 13.89
C LEU A 12 -10.79 5.84 14.42
N THR A 13 -11.48 6.55 13.53
CA THR A 13 -12.52 7.54 13.89
C THR A 13 -13.92 6.94 13.95
N ALA A 14 -14.11 5.72 13.44
CA ALA A 14 -15.41 5.06 13.41
C ALA A 14 -15.75 4.39 14.75
N GLN A 15 -17.00 4.53 15.20
CA GLN A 15 -17.51 3.88 16.40
C GLN A 15 -17.62 2.35 16.24
N HIS A 16 -17.93 1.87 15.04
CA HIS A 16 -17.92 0.45 14.70
C HIS A 16 -17.10 0.25 13.43
N ALA A 17 -15.96 -0.43 13.55
CA ALA A 17 -15.04 -0.64 12.44
C ALA A 17 -14.65 -2.11 12.27
N LEU A 18 -14.71 -2.59 11.04
CA LEU A 18 -14.12 -3.84 10.60
C LEU A 18 -12.72 -3.55 10.05
N VAL A 19 -11.70 -3.97 10.78
CA VAL A 19 -10.30 -3.79 10.39
C VAL A 19 -9.85 -4.95 9.52
N LEU A 20 -9.48 -4.65 8.27
CA LEU A 20 -8.94 -5.62 7.32
C LEU A 20 -7.42 -5.51 7.30
N ALA A 21 -6.72 -6.40 8.00
CA ALA A 21 -5.28 -6.31 8.18
C ALA A 21 -4.50 -7.23 7.24
N SER A 22 -3.59 -6.67 6.45
CA SER A 22 -2.56 -7.41 5.71
C SER A 22 -1.46 -7.80 6.70
N MET A 23 -1.43 -9.08 7.09
CA MET A 23 -0.48 -9.64 8.05
C MET A 23 -0.09 -11.07 7.65
N ASP A 24 1.19 -11.28 7.32
CA ASP A 24 1.72 -12.54 6.80
C ASP A 24 2.75 -13.19 7.74
N SER A 25 3.07 -12.51 8.84
CA SER A 25 3.94 -13.02 9.89
C SER A 25 3.36 -12.79 11.29
N ASP A 26 3.82 -13.59 12.26
CA ASP A 26 3.47 -13.41 13.67
C ASP A 26 3.90 -12.03 14.20
N VAL A 27 4.98 -11.46 13.65
CA VAL A 27 5.47 -10.14 14.03
C VAL A 27 4.50 -9.06 13.56
N GLU A 28 4.00 -9.19 12.33
CA GLU A 28 3.00 -8.25 11.79
C GLU A 28 1.68 -8.36 12.53
N THR A 29 1.24 -9.59 12.83
CA THR A 29 0.07 -9.84 13.66
C THR A 29 0.20 -9.14 15.02
N GLN A 30 1.33 -9.29 15.70
CA GLN A 30 1.55 -8.63 16.99
C GLN A 30 1.53 -7.11 16.86
N LEU A 31 2.20 -6.53 15.86
CA LEU A 31 2.21 -5.07 15.65
C LEU A 31 0.81 -4.51 15.38
N VAL A 32 -0.03 -5.23 14.62
CA VAL A 32 -1.42 -4.86 14.37
C VAL A 32 -2.26 -4.96 15.65
N MET A 33 -2.09 -6.02 16.44
CA MET A 33 -2.80 -6.20 17.71
C MET A 33 -2.42 -5.11 18.72
N ASP A 34 -1.13 -4.81 18.88
CA ASP A 34 -0.64 -3.72 19.74
C ASP A 34 -1.15 -2.35 19.28
N TRP A 35 -1.30 -2.15 17.97
CA TRP A 35 -1.91 -0.95 17.43
C TRP A 35 -3.42 -0.90 17.72
N LEU A 36 -4.15 -2.00 17.55
CA LEU A 36 -5.58 -2.08 17.87
C LEU A 36 -5.86 -1.82 19.35
N ASP A 37 -5.05 -2.37 20.25
CA ASP A 37 -5.21 -2.15 21.69
C ASP A 37 -5.02 -0.68 22.06
N ARG A 38 -4.05 0.00 21.43
CA ARG A 38 -3.90 1.45 21.57
C ARG A 38 -5.11 2.23 21.04
N GLN A 39 -5.74 1.78 19.96
CA GLN A 39 -6.98 2.41 19.45
C GLN A 39 -8.17 2.18 20.40
N ARG A 40 -8.30 0.99 21.00
CA ARG A 40 -9.34 0.68 21.99
C ARG A 40 -9.20 1.55 23.24
N ILE A 41 -7.97 1.78 23.70
CA ILE A 41 -7.71 2.69 24.84
C ILE A 41 -8.10 4.13 24.50
N ARG A 42 -7.82 4.59 23.27
CA ARG A 42 -8.18 5.94 22.82
C ARG A 42 -9.69 6.12 22.61
N ASN A 43 -10.39 5.06 22.20
CA ASN A 43 -11.83 5.05 21.93
C ASN A 43 -12.53 3.88 22.66
N PRO A 44 -12.75 3.97 23.99
CA PRO A 44 -13.32 2.86 24.77
C PRO A 44 -14.73 2.42 24.36
N GLY A 45 -15.50 3.31 23.72
CA GLY A 45 -16.84 3.03 23.21
C GLY A 45 -16.88 2.41 21.81
N ALA A 46 -15.73 2.29 21.13
CA ALA A 46 -15.68 1.77 19.78
C ALA A 46 -15.49 0.25 19.74
N LYS A 47 -16.22 -0.44 18.87
CA LYS A 47 -16.03 -1.88 18.61
C LYS A 47 -15.21 -2.07 17.36
N PHE A 48 -14.10 -2.81 17.50
CA PHE A 48 -13.19 -3.14 16.42
C PHE A 48 -13.10 -4.65 16.25
N ASP A 49 -13.54 -5.14 15.10
CA ASP A 49 -13.37 -6.52 14.67
C ASP A 49 -12.18 -6.60 13.73
N LEU A 50 -11.33 -7.62 13.89
CA LEU A 50 -10.14 -7.82 13.08
C LEU A 50 -10.33 -9.03 12.17
N VAL A 51 -10.07 -8.84 10.87
CA VAL A 51 -10.04 -9.92 9.87
C VAL A 51 -8.75 -9.80 9.08
N LYS A 52 -8.12 -10.95 8.79
CA LYS A 52 -6.98 -10.97 7.89
C LYS A 52 -7.43 -10.60 6.47
N LEU A 53 -6.78 -9.61 5.89
CA LEU A 53 -6.96 -9.27 4.49
C LEU A 53 -6.39 -10.41 3.64
N PRO A 54 -7.21 -11.04 2.78
CA PRO A 54 -6.73 -12.06 1.86
C PRO A 54 -5.80 -11.44 0.82
N SER A 55 -4.84 -12.22 0.31
CA SER A 55 -4.04 -11.81 -0.83
C SER A 55 -4.94 -11.55 -2.05
N ALA A 56 -4.48 -10.70 -2.98
CA ALA A 56 -5.24 -10.40 -4.19
C ALA A 56 -5.54 -11.66 -5.03
N ASP A 57 -4.61 -12.63 -5.01
CA ASP A 57 -4.69 -13.91 -5.71
C ASP A 57 -5.13 -15.06 -4.79
N ALA A 58 -5.73 -14.75 -3.64
CA ALA A 58 -6.09 -15.77 -2.67
C ALA A 58 -7.15 -16.74 -3.24
N PRO A 59 -7.00 -18.06 -2.98
CA PRO A 59 -7.99 -19.04 -3.39
C PRO A 59 -9.36 -18.76 -2.73
N PRO A 60 -10.47 -19.25 -3.32
CA PRO A 60 -11.82 -18.95 -2.83
C PRO A 60 -12.05 -19.26 -1.34
N ASN A 61 -11.37 -20.27 -0.80
CA ASN A 61 -11.50 -20.67 0.61
C ASN A 61 -11.00 -19.60 1.59
N ASP A 62 -9.99 -18.82 1.19
CA ASP A 62 -9.39 -17.77 2.02
C ASP A 62 -10.28 -16.53 2.13
N LEU A 63 -11.30 -16.41 1.26
CA LEU A 63 -12.30 -15.34 1.29
C LEU A 63 -13.42 -15.62 2.30
N THR A 64 -13.60 -16.87 2.75
CA THR A 64 -14.72 -17.27 3.63
C THR A 64 -14.86 -16.42 4.91
N PRO A 65 -13.78 -16.13 5.66
CA PRO A 65 -13.88 -15.29 6.85
C PRO A 65 -14.31 -13.86 6.54
N LEU A 66 -13.88 -13.34 5.38
CA LEU A 66 -14.25 -12.01 4.92
C LEU A 66 -15.72 -11.96 4.50
N VAL A 67 -16.20 -12.96 3.77
CA VAL A 67 -17.61 -13.09 3.37
C VAL A 67 -18.52 -13.06 4.60
N GLN A 68 -18.26 -13.92 5.59
CA GLN A 68 -19.07 -14.00 6.81
C GLN A 68 -19.14 -12.67 7.57
N GLN A 69 -18.03 -11.92 7.61
CA GLN A 69 -17.99 -10.63 8.29
C GLN A 69 -18.75 -9.56 7.51
N LEU A 70 -18.62 -9.57 6.18
CA LEU A 70 -19.31 -8.62 5.29
C LEU A 70 -20.83 -8.79 5.28
N GLU A 71 -21.36 -9.99 5.52
CA GLU A 71 -22.81 -10.21 5.67
C GLU A 71 -23.41 -9.45 6.86
N SER A 72 -22.63 -9.21 7.91
CA SER A 72 -23.07 -8.53 9.14
C SER A 72 -22.58 -7.08 9.26
N ALA A 73 -21.96 -6.55 8.20
CA ALA A 73 -21.18 -5.32 8.24
C ALA A 73 -21.87 -4.09 7.62
N ASP A 74 -23.14 -4.14 7.24
CA ASP A 74 -23.79 -3.10 6.42
C ASP A 74 -23.59 -1.67 6.95
N ASP A 75 -23.66 -1.47 8.28
CA ASP A 75 -23.43 -0.17 8.94
C ASP A 75 -22.00 0.04 9.44
N ARG A 76 -21.10 -0.94 9.29
CA ARG A 76 -19.71 -0.87 9.78
C ARG A 76 -18.81 -0.18 8.77
N SER A 77 -17.85 0.58 9.31
CA SER A 77 -16.78 1.16 8.51
C SER A 77 -15.67 0.13 8.30
N ILE A 78 -15.29 -0.14 7.06
CA ILE A 78 -14.20 -1.04 6.72
C ILE A 78 -12.91 -0.22 6.66
N VAL A 79 -11.94 -0.60 7.50
CA VAL A 79 -10.65 0.09 7.60
C VAL A 79 -9.51 -0.86 7.24
N PRO A 80 -8.90 -0.69 6.07
CA PRO A 80 -7.82 -1.56 5.64
C PRO A 80 -6.50 -1.12 6.28
N VAL A 81 -5.72 -2.07 6.80
CA VAL A 81 -4.52 -1.82 7.59
C VAL A 81 -3.37 -2.71 7.11
N ARG A 82 -2.13 -2.20 7.12
CA ARG A 82 -0.92 -2.97 6.86
C ARG A 82 0.24 -2.49 7.72
N VAL A 83 1.15 -3.41 8.05
CA VAL A 83 2.46 -3.04 8.60
C VAL A 83 3.37 -2.58 7.46
N PHE A 84 3.69 -1.30 7.48
CA PHE A 84 4.58 -0.66 6.54
C PHE A 84 6.01 -0.64 7.09
N TRP A 85 6.91 -1.33 6.40
CA TRP A 85 8.33 -1.42 6.73
C TRP A 85 9.13 -0.36 5.99
N LEU A 86 9.81 0.51 6.74
CA LEU A 86 10.66 1.55 6.19
C LEU A 86 12.11 1.05 6.00
N PRO A 87 12.78 1.39 4.89
CA PRO A 87 14.20 1.18 4.75
C PRO A 87 14.97 1.99 5.82
N ALA A 88 16.20 1.59 6.11
CA ALA A 88 17.07 2.39 6.98
C ALA A 88 17.38 3.74 6.31
N PRO A 89 17.37 4.86 7.06
CA PRO A 89 17.57 6.20 6.49
C PRO A 89 18.94 6.35 5.81
N ASP A 90 19.99 5.78 6.40
CA ASP A 90 21.37 5.85 5.91
C ASP A 90 21.79 4.57 5.18
N ARG A 91 20.90 4.00 4.35
CA ARG A 91 21.25 2.80 3.59
C ARG A 91 22.38 3.15 2.60
N GLY A 92 23.54 2.52 2.81
CA GLY A 92 24.65 2.61 1.87
C GLY A 92 24.29 2.00 0.51
N ARG A 93 25.04 2.37 -0.53
CA ARG A 93 24.83 1.97 -1.93
C ARG A 93 24.70 0.45 -2.13
N ILE A 94 25.54 -0.32 -1.43
CA ILE A 94 25.53 -1.79 -1.45
C ILE A 94 24.21 -2.34 -0.90
N ALA A 95 23.68 -1.73 0.17
CA ALA A 95 22.42 -2.13 0.75
C ALA A 95 21.25 -1.85 -0.20
N THR A 96 21.28 -0.76 -0.98
CA THR A 96 20.28 -0.47 -2.03
C THR A 96 20.25 -1.54 -3.10
N LEU A 97 21.41 -1.90 -3.64
CA LEU A 97 21.55 -2.97 -4.64
C LEU A 97 21.09 -4.34 -4.09
N ALA A 98 21.49 -4.66 -2.85
CA ALA A 98 21.06 -5.89 -2.20
C ALA A 98 19.54 -5.96 -2.01
N GLY A 99 18.84 -4.83 -2.02
CA GLY A 99 17.38 -4.74 -1.94
C GLY A 99 16.62 -5.34 -3.12
N LEU A 100 17.30 -5.57 -4.25
CA LEU A 100 16.72 -6.22 -5.43
C LEU A 100 16.83 -7.75 -5.37
N LEU A 101 17.67 -8.27 -4.46
CA LEU A 101 17.82 -9.70 -4.31
C LEU A 101 16.54 -10.29 -3.70
N PRO A 102 16.14 -11.50 -4.13
CA PRO A 102 15.05 -12.23 -3.49
C PRO A 102 15.26 -12.30 -1.98
N ASN A 103 14.18 -12.12 -1.21
CA ASN A 103 14.17 -12.12 0.26
C ASN A 103 15.02 -11.04 0.95
N ARG A 104 15.43 -9.99 0.22
CA ARG A 104 16.14 -8.83 0.76
C ARG A 104 15.47 -7.49 0.44
N ASP A 105 14.25 -7.53 -0.06
CA ASP A 105 13.43 -6.33 -0.26
C ASP A 105 13.25 -5.60 1.09
N PRO A 106 13.74 -4.36 1.24
CA PRO A 106 13.59 -3.59 2.48
C PRO A 106 12.12 -3.27 2.84
N TYR A 107 11.22 -3.29 1.85
CA TYR A 107 9.79 -3.03 2.04
C TYR A 107 9.01 -4.31 2.38
N HIS A 108 9.59 -5.48 2.15
CA HIS A 108 9.04 -6.79 2.50
C HIS A 108 10.10 -7.66 3.21
N PRO A 109 10.55 -7.24 4.42
CA PRO A 109 11.58 -7.95 5.16
C PRO A 109 11.10 -9.35 5.57
N ASN A 110 12.02 -10.32 5.58
CA ASN A 110 11.72 -11.66 6.06
C ASN A 110 11.51 -11.70 7.58
N ARG A 111 10.94 -12.79 8.12
CA ARG A 111 10.60 -12.91 9.55
C ARG A 111 11.76 -12.62 10.51
N ARG A 112 13.01 -12.99 10.14
CA ARG A 112 14.19 -12.72 10.98
C ARG A 112 14.51 -11.23 10.99
N GLN A 113 14.50 -10.58 9.82
CA GLN A 113 14.70 -9.15 9.67
C GLN A 113 13.60 -8.36 10.36
N GLN A 114 12.33 -8.79 10.29
CA GLN A 114 11.22 -8.15 10.99
C GLN A 114 11.46 -8.09 12.51
N ARG A 115 11.83 -9.23 13.12
CA ARG A 115 12.18 -9.29 14.55
C ARG A 115 13.36 -8.38 14.90
N GLN A 116 14.38 -8.35 14.04
CA GLN A 116 15.52 -7.49 14.23
C GLN A 116 15.15 -6.00 14.15
N ILE A 117 14.36 -5.60 13.16
CA ILE A 117 13.91 -4.21 12.98
C ILE A 117 13.08 -3.77 14.18
N VAL A 118 12.13 -4.58 14.64
CA VAL A 118 11.29 -4.26 15.81
C VAL A 118 12.12 -4.07 17.07
N ARG A 119 13.19 -4.85 17.24
CA ARG A 119 14.09 -4.74 18.41
C ARG A 119 15.04 -3.55 18.30
N ASP A 120 15.67 -3.36 17.15
CA ASP A 120 16.79 -2.43 16.97
C ASP A 120 16.32 -1.01 16.60
N ASP A 121 15.26 -0.89 15.78
CA ASP A 121 14.68 0.41 15.38
C ASP A 121 13.16 0.26 15.09
N PRO A 122 12.32 0.17 16.14
CA PRO A 122 10.87 -0.08 16.00
C PRO A 122 10.15 1.01 15.19
N ARG A 123 10.72 2.21 15.06
CA ARG A 123 10.14 3.31 14.27
C ARG A 123 10.04 2.97 12.78
N ARG A 124 10.82 1.99 12.32
CA ARG A 124 10.77 1.49 10.94
C ARG A 124 9.63 0.52 10.68
N ALA A 125 8.95 0.03 11.72
CA ALA A 125 7.77 -0.81 11.62
C ALA A 125 6.53 0.02 11.97
N ARG A 126 5.78 0.49 10.96
CA ARG A 126 4.64 1.39 11.18
C ARG A 126 3.35 0.74 10.73
N VAL A 127 2.32 0.76 11.56
CA VAL A 127 0.97 0.34 11.15
C VAL A 127 0.30 1.51 10.43
N VAL A 128 -0.05 1.31 9.16
CA VAL A 128 -0.70 2.29 8.29
C VAL A 128 -2.11 1.82 7.99
N ALA A 129 -3.11 2.69 8.17
CA ALA A 129 -4.44 2.45 7.64
C ALA A 129 -4.67 3.22 6.34
N GLY A 130 -5.32 2.54 5.40
CA GLY A 130 -5.91 3.17 4.24
C GLY A 130 -7.13 4.00 4.61
N GLU A 131 -7.67 4.66 3.59
CA GLU A 131 -8.94 5.37 3.70
C GLU A 131 -10.06 4.39 4.06
N ALA A 132 -10.88 4.78 5.05
CA ALA A 132 -12.00 3.99 5.50
C ALA A 132 -13.21 4.16 4.57
N ALA A 133 -14.00 3.10 4.38
CA ALA A 133 -15.23 3.15 3.58
C ALA A 133 -16.34 2.33 4.24
N LYS A 134 -17.59 2.78 4.13
CA LYS A 134 -18.72 2.00 4.67
C LYS A 134 -18.98 0.78 3.81
N ALA A 135 -19.36 -0.34 4.43
CA ALA A 135 -19.69 -1.56 3.69
C ALA A 135 -20.85 -1.34 2.71
N ALA A 136 -21.87 -0.57 3.09
CA ALA A 136 -22.98 -0.19 2.21
C ALA A 136 -22.52 0.58 0.95
N GLU A 137 -21.58 1.53 1.10
CA GLU A 137 -21.03 2.29 -0.02
C GLU A 137 -20.22 1.40 -0.96
N LEU A 138 -19.40 0.49 -0.40
CA LEU A 138 -18.64 -0.49 -1.19
C LEU A 138 -19.56 -1.45 -1.94
N ARG A 139 -20.66 -1.89 -1.32
CA ARG A 139 -21.65 -2.76 -1.97
C ARG A 139 -22.37 -2.05 -3.10
N GLN A 140 -22.69 -0.78 -2.92
CA GLN A 140 -23.28 0.03 -3.99
C GLN A 140 -22.31 0.16 -5.18
N GLN A 141 -21.05 0.55 -4.93
CA GLN A 141 -20.04 0.66 -5.99
C GLN A 141 -19.79 -0.67 -6.72
N TRP A 142 -19.80 -1.78 -5.99
CA TRP A 142 -19.64 -3.10 -6.58
C TRP A 142 -20.76 -3.42 -7.57
N ARG A 143 -22.02 -3.22 -7.17
CA ARG A 143 -23.20 -3.43 -8.04
C ARG A 143 -23.18 -2.53 -9.28
N ASP A 144 -22.69 -1.29 -9.14
CA ASP A 144 -22.66 -0.34 -10.25
C ASP A 144 -21.53 -0.62 -11.26
N THR A 145 -20.44 -1.27 -10.83
CA THR A 145 -19.20 -1.37 -11.61
C THR A 145 -18.87 -2.79 -12.09
N THR A 146 -19.43 -3.82 -11.45
CA THR A 146 -19.02 -5.23 -11.58
C THR A 146 -20.20 -6.09 -12.07
N VAL A 147 -19.91 -7.22 -12.72
CA VAL A 147 -20.93 -8.18 -13.23
C VAL A 147 -21.21 -9.32 -12.23
N GLY A 148 -20.43 -9.42 -11.16
CA GLY A 148 -20.55 -10.50 -10.17
C GLY A 148 -21.85 -10.40 -9.39
N GLU A 149 -22.47 -11.55 -9.14
CA GLU A 149 -23.69 -11.67 -8.33
C GLU A 149 -23.43 -12.38 -6.99
N ASP A 150 -22.26 -13.01 -6.83
CA ASP A 150 -21.91 -13.78 -5.64
C ASP A 150 -21.29 -12.89 -4.55
N GLN A 151 -21.54 -13.22 -3.29
CA GLN A 151 -20.90 -12.61 -2.12
C GLN A 151 -19.38 -12.76 -2.15
N ARG A 152 -18.87 -13.83 -2.79
CA ARG A 152 -17.43 -14.04 -2.97
C ARG A 152 -16.81 -12.99 -3.88
N ASP A 153 -17.49 -12.62 -4.97
CA ASP A 153 -17.05 -11.56 -5.86
C ASP A 153 -17.04 -10.20 -5.16
N PHE A 154 -18.03 -9.97 -4.29
CA PHE A 154 -18.06 -8.78 -3.42
C PHE A 154 -16.87 -8.77 -2.44
N ALA A 155 -16.58 -9.88 -1.76
CA ALA A 155 -15.43 -9.98 -0.86
C ALA A 155 -14.10 -9.74 -1.60
N GLN A 156 -13.96 -10.27 -2.82
CA GLN A 156 -12.77 -10.02 -3.64
C GLN A 156 -12.67 -8.55 -4.07
N PHE A 157 -13.80 -7.91 -4.42
CA PHE A 157 -13.85 -6.48 -4.69
C PHE A 157 -13.42 -5.65 -3.47
N VAL A 158 -13.95 -5.97 -2.28
CA VAL A 158 -13.56 -5.31 -1.02
C VAL A 158 -12.06 -5.50 -0.75
N ALA A 159 -11.53 -6.71 -0.97
CA ALA A 159 -10.10 -6.96 -0.80
C ALA A 159 -9.24 -6.11 -1.75
N ARG A 160 -9.60 -6.02 -3.04
CA ARG A 160 -8.89 -5.14 -4.01
C ARG A 160 -8.95 -3.67 -3.60
N ARG A 161 -10.12 -3.18 -3.18
CA ARG A 161 -10.30 -1.79 -2.71
C ARG A 161 -9.53 -1.51 -1.43
N ALA A 162 -9.46 -2.47 -0.51
CA ALA A 162 -8.65 -2.40 0.69
C ALA A 162 -7.15 -2.28 0.36
N VAL A 163 -6.62 -3.11 -0.54
CA VAL A 163 -5.22 -3.02 -0.99
C VAL A 163 -4.96 -1.65 -1.62
N LEU A 164 -5.85 -1.16 -2.48
CA LEU A 164 -5.69 0.16 -3.12
C LEU A 164 -5.65 1.30 -2.10
N ALA A 165 -6.51 1.26 -1.09
CA ALA A 165 -6.56 2.25 -0.03
C ALA A 165 -5.27 2.25 0.82
N ILE A 166 -4.72 1.07 1.12
CA ILE A 166 -3.42 0.90 1.79
C ILE A 166 -2.30 1.47 0.91
N GLU A 167 -2.22 1.11 -0.37
CA GLU A 167 -1.18 1.60 -1.28
C GLU A 167 -1.19 3.13 -1.37
N ARG A 168 -2.38 3.74 -1.47
CA ARG A 168 -2.53 5.21 -1.44
C ARG A 168 -2.00 5.81 -0.15
N ALA A 169 -2.27 5.20 1.00
CA ALA A 169 -1.76 5.68 2.28
C ALA A 169 -0.23 5.55 2.39
N GLU A 170 0.34 4.44 1.92
CA GLU A 170 1.80 4.24 1.89
C GLU A 170 2.50 5.24 0.94
N TYR A 171 1.88 5.58 -0.19
CA TYR A 171 2.43 6.61 -1.09
C TYR A 171 2.42 8.02 -0.50
N ARG A 172 1.46 8.36 0.38
CA ARG A 172 1.52 9.64 1.11
C ARG A 172 2.73 9.71 2.04
N ILE A 173 3.25 8.57 2.48
CA ILE A 173 4.44 8.47 3.33
C ILE A 173 5.72 8.50 2.48
N LEU A 174 5.75 7.75 1.38
CA LEU A 174 6.95 7.60 0.54
C LEU A 174 7.17 8.73 -0.49
N GLY A 175 6.09 9.33 -0.98
CA GLY A 175 6.12 10.32 -2.05
C GLY A 175 5.62 9.80 -3.41
N PRO A 176 5.34 10.72 -4.35
CA PRO A 176 4.67 10.43 -5.63
C PRO A 176 5.45 9.49 -6.55
N GLN A 177 6.77 9.44 -6.45
CA GLN A 177 7.66 8.61 -7.27
C GLN A 177 7.45 7.10 -7.08
N TYR A 178 6.77 6.69 -6.00
CA TYR A 178 6.50 5.28 -5.71
C TYR A 178 5.14 4.80 -6.22
N LYS A 179 4.33 5.68 -6.82
CA LYS A 179 2.99 5.34 -7.35
C LYS A 179 3.11 4.32 -8.48
N SER A 180 2.48 3.15 -8.32
CA SER A 180 2.54 2.04 -9.28
C SER A 180 1.14 1.55 -9.65
N PRO A 181 0.85 1.23 -10.93
CA PRO A 181 -0.47 0.81 -11.39
C PRO A 181 -0.78 -0.69 -11.14
N ARG A 182 -0.36 -1.26 -10.00
CA ARG A 182 -0.43 -2.71 -9.75
C ARG A 182 -1.85 -3.28 -9.74
N LEU A 183 -2.82 -2.48 -9.31
CA LEU A 183 -4.22 -2.89 -9.22
C LEU A 183 -5.05 -2.56 -10.47
N VAL A 184 -4.46 -1.95 -11.51
CA VAL A 184 -5.19 -1.56 -12.71
C VAL A 184 -5.70 -2.78 -13.47
N LYS A 185 -4.84 -3.79 -13.70
CA LYS A 185 -5.23 -5.04 -14.38
C LYS A 185 -6.43 -5.73 -13.72
N PRO A 186 -6.39 -6.12 -12.43
CA PRO A 186 -7.51 -6.83 -11.82
C PRO A 186 -8.79 -6.00 -11.77
N GLU A 187 -8.70 -4.67 -11.68
CA GLU A 187 -9.87 -3.79 -11.72
C GLU A 187 -10.49 -3.72 -13.13
N ILE A 188 -9.66 -3.64 -14.18
CA ILE A 188 -10.14 -3.68 -15.58
C ILE A 188 -10.83 -5.02 -15.86
N LEU A 189 -10.21 -6.14 -15.49
CA LEU A 189 -10.76 -7.47 -15.73
C LEU A 189 -12.06 -7.74 -14.94
N ALA A 190 -12.24 -7.08 -13.79
CA ALA A 190 -13.48 -7.16 -13.02
C ALA A 190 -14.59 -6.22 -13.54
N SER A 191 -14.27 -5.22 -14.35
CA SER A 191 -15.24 -4.20 -14.79
C SER A 191 -16.29 -4.74 -15.74
N ALA A 192 -17.56 -4.43 -15.45
CA ALA A 192 -18.70 -4.74 -16.32
C ALA A 192 -18.58 -4.09 -17.70
N ARG A 193 -18.15 -2.82 -17.72
CA ARG A 193 -17.94 -2.08 -18.98
C ARG A 193 -16.87 -2.75 -19.84
N PHE A 194 -15.76 -3.19 -19.24
CA PHE A 194 -14.69 -3.86 -19.98
C PHE A 194 -15.16 -5.19 -20.58
N ARG A 195 -15.82 -6.02 -19.76
CA ARG A 195 -16.38 -7.31 -20.20
C ARG A 195 -17.44 -7.15 -21.30
N ALA A 196 -18.31 -6.15 -21.18
CA ALA A 196 -19.29 -5.82 -22.22
C ALA A 196 -18.65 -5.32 -23.52
N GLY A 197 -17.49 -4.65 -23.44
CA GLY A 197 -16.70 -4.27 -24.61
C GLY A 197 -16.02 -5.47 -25.25
N LEU A 198 -15.40 -6.33 -24.44
CA LEU A 198 -14.71 -7.54 -24.88
C LEU A 198 -15.66 -8.50 -25.61
N ALA A 199 -16.89 -8.67 -25.11
CA ALA A 199 -17.91 -9.53 -25.72
C ALA A 199 -18.33 -9.08 -27.14
N LYS A 200 -18.03 -7.85 -27.54
CA LYS A 200 -18.30 -7.35 -28.91
C LYS A 200 -17.20 -7.71 -29.91
N ILE A 201 -16.08 -8.23 -29.44
CA ILE A 201 -14.93 -8.57 -30.26
C ILE A 201 -14.96 -10.09 -30.53
N PRO A 202 -15.13 -10.53 -31.79
CA PRO A 202 -15.16 -11.96 -32.11
C PRO A 202 -13.86 -12.66 -31.71
N GLY A 203 -13.98 -13.76 -30.97
CA GLY A 203 -12.85 -14.60 -30.54
C GLY A 203 -12.06 -14.07 -29.34
N ALA A 204 -12.39 -12.91 -28.79
CA ALA A 204 -11.65 -12.35 -27.66
C ALA A 204 -12.03 -13.02 -26.33
N THR A 205 -11.02 -13.42 -25.55
CA THR A 205 -11.21 -14.02 -24.22
C THR A 205 -10.69 -13.10 -23.10
N VAL A 206 -11.20 -13.31 -21.88
CA VAL A 206 -10.75 -12.56 -20.69
C VAL A 206 -9.30 -12.86 -20.35
N ASP A 207 -8.87 -14.10 -20.60
CA ASP A 207 -7.52 -14.56 -20.31
C ASP A 207 -6.50 -13.90 -21.24
N GLU A 208 -6.74 -13.92 -22.57
CA GLU A 208 -5.89 -13.22 -23.55
C GLU A 208 -5.84 -11.72 -23.29
N ALA A 209 -6.98 -11.10 -22.96
CA ALA A 209 -7.00 -9.70 -22.57
C ALA A 209 -6.17 -9.43 -21.30
N GLY A 210 -6.14 -10.40 -20.37
CA GLY A 210 -5.30 -10.36 -19.18
C GLY A 210 -3.81 -10.40 -19.50
N GLU A 211 -3.39 -11.24 -20.45
CA GLU A 211 -1.99 -11.30 -20.91
C GLU A 211 -1.58 -9.99 -21.60
N MET A 212 -2.43 -9.44 -22.47
CA MET A 212 -2.16 -8.13 -23.10
C MET A 212 -2.06 -7.01 -22.05
N LEU A 213 -2.88 -7.04 -21.00
CA LEU A 213 -2.78 -6.07 -19.90
C LEU A 213 -1.49 -6.23 -19.10
N ASP A 214 -0.92 -7.44 -18.99
CA ASP A 214 0.39 -7.64 -18.36
C ASP A 214 1.50 -6.94 -19.16
N GLU A 215 1.47 -7.08 -20.49
CA GLU A 215 2.43 -6.41 -21.38
C GLU A 215 2.35 -4.88 -21.29
N LEU A 216 1.13 -4.35 -21.15
CA LEU A 216 0.90 -2.90 -20.98
C LEU A 216 1.21 -2.42 -19.56
N SER A 217 1.28 -3.31 -18.57
CA SER A 217 1.51 -2.94 -17.18
C SER A 217 3.00 -2.66 -16.91
N THR A 218 3.38 -1.38 -16.91
CA THR A 218 4.75 -0.97 -16.55
C THR A 218 4.91 -0.79 -15.05
N GLY A 219 4.53 -1.80 -14.25
CA GLY A 219 4.61 -1.75 -12.79
C GLY A 219 6.04 -1.95 -12.28
N TRP A 220 6.61 -0.96 -11.60
CA TRP A 220 7.93 -1.10 -10.94
C TRP A 220 7.75 -1.45 -9.47
N SER A 221 8.66 -2.27 -8.93
CA SER A 221 8.76 -2.51 -7.49
C SER A 221 9.35 -1.28 -6.78
N ARG A 222 9.03 -1.09 -5.49
CA ARG A 222 9.59 0.02 -4.70
C ARG A 222 11.12 -0.05 -4.60
N ALA A 223 11.67 -1.25 -4.45
CA ALA A 223 13.11 -1.46 -4.46
C ALA A 223 13.74 -1.09 -5.82
N SER A 224 13.03 -1.32 -6.93
CA SER A 224 13.47 -0.90 -8.26
C SER A 224 13.46 0.63 -8.42
N VAL A 225 12.46 1.33 -7.87
CA VAL A 225 12.42 2.80 -7.84
C VAL A 225 13.63 3.36 -7.08
N ASP A 226 13.97 2.76 -5.93
CA ASP A 226 15.16 3.14 -5.15
C ASP A 226 16.46 2.94 -5.95
N LEU A 227 16.56 1.81 -6.67
CA LEU A 227 17.71 1.50 -7.50
C LEU A 227 17.90 2.54 -8.59
N VAL A 228 16.87 2.78 -9.41
CA VAL A 228 16.95 3.71 -10.55
C VAL A 228 17.27 5.10 -10.05
N SER A 229 16.66 5.52 -8.93
CA SER A 229 16.98 6.81 -8.31
C SER A 229 18.44 6.87 -7.85
N GLY A 230 18.97 5.79 -7.28
CA GLY A 230 20.37 5.69 -6.88
C GLY A 230 21.35 5.72 -8.08
N LEU A 231 21.03 5.02 -9.16
CA LEU A 231 21.82 5.02 -10.40
C LEU A 231 21.73 6.35 -11.14
N GLY A 232 20.55 7.00 -11.15
CA GLY A 232 20.36 8.32 -11.74
C GLY A 232 21.28 9.36 -11.11
N ARG A 233 21.41 9.32 -9.77
CA ARG A 233 22.37 10.18 -9.04
C ARG A 233 23.83 9.86 -9.33
N LEU A 234 24.16 8.63 -9.77
CA LEU A 234 25.54 8.27 -10.16
C LEU A 234 25.97 8.97 -11.45
N ILE A 235 25.05 9.08 -12.40
CA ILE A 235 25.34 9.57 -13.76
C ILE A 235 25.05 11.08 -13.87
N SER A 236 24.15 11.60 -13.04
CA SER A 236 23.73 13.00 -13.07
C SER A 236 24.46 13.82 -12.02
N ARG A 237 25.38 14.70 -12.46
CA ARG A 237 26.14 15.65 -11.60
C ARG A 237 25.29 16.76 -10.96
N GLY A 238 23.98 16.78 -11.19
CA GLY A 238 23.07 17.83 -10.67
C GLY A 238 22.38 17.50 -9.34
N PHE A 239 22.72 16.39 -8.68
CA PHE A 239 22.07 15.95 -7.42
C PHE A 239 23.05 15.85 -6.25
N GLU A 240 24.21 16.49 -6.35
CA GLU A 240 25.15 16.59 -5.23
C GLU A 240 24.57 17.55 -4.16
N PRO A 241 24.81 17.26 -2.87
CA PRO A 241 24.29 18.09 -1.77
C PRO A 241 24.92 19.49 -1.77
N GLU A 242 26.13 19.61 -2.31
CA GLU A 242 26.78 20.89 -2.58
C GLU A 242 26.51 21.26 -4.04
N ILE A 243 25.90 22.43 -4.25
CA ILE A 243 25.74 22.97 -5.58
C ILE A 243 27.13 23.43 -6.02
N ASP A 244 27.64 22.89 -7.12
CA ASP A 244 28.83 23.43 -7.77
C ASP A 244 28.44 24.75 -8.43
N TYR A 245 28.78 25.87 -7.78
CA TYR A 245 28.57 27.21 -8.30
C TYR A 245 29.84 28.04 -8.16
N ASP A 246 30.03 28.96 -9.09
CA ASP A 246 31.13 29.92 -9.05
C ASP A 246 30.81 31.00 -8.01
N GLU A 247 31.46 30.92 -6.84
CA GLU A 247 31.29 31.88 -5.74
C GLU A 247 31.55 33.33 -6.19
N TYR A 248 32.47 33.53 -7.13
CA TYR A 248 32.78 34.87 -7.65
C TYR A 248 31.61 35.43 -8.47
N GLN A 249 30.97 34.60 -9.30
CA GLN A 249 29.81 35.04 -10.07
C GLN A 249 28.60 35.34 -9.17
N VAL A 250 28.38 34.54 -8.12
CA VAL A 250 27.32 34.80 -7.15
C VAL A 250 27.58 36.11 -6.39
N ALA A 251 28.83 36.36 -6.00
CA ALA A 251 29.22 37.61 -5.34
C ALA A 251 29.05 38.82 -6.26
N ALA A 252 29.46 38.72 -7.54
CA ALA A 252 29.30 39.79 -8.52
C ALA A 252 27.83 40.09 -8.83
N LEU A 253 26.97 39.08 -8.85
CA LEU A 253 25.53 39.26 -9.05
C LEU A 253 24.88 39.93 -7.82
N ARG A 254 25.29 39.55 -6.61
CA ARG A 254 24.82 40.18 -5.36
C ARG A 254 25.18 41.66 -5.29
N ALA A 255 26.42 42.01 -5.62
CA ALA A 255 26.89 43.40 -5.63
C ALA A 255 26.21 44.29 -6.70
N ARG A 256 25.57 43.69 -7.72
CA ARG A 256 24.80 44.42 -8.74
C ARG A 256 23.32 44.60 -8.39
N LEU A 257 22.83 43.86 -7.40
CA LEU A 257 21.44 43.93 -6.93
C LEU A 257 21.27 44.84 -5.70
N GLU A 258 22.37 45.15 -5.00
CA GLU A 258 22.49 46.19 -3.97
C GLU A 258 22.75 47.57 -4.60
#